data_AF-A0A935P0A7-F1
#
_entry.id   AF-A0A935P0A7-F1
#
_cell.length_a   1.000
_cell.length_b   1.000
_cell.length_c   1.000
_cell.angle_alpha   90.00
_cell.angle_beta   90.00
_cell.angle_gamma   90.00
#
_symmetry.space_group_name_H-M   'P 1'
#
loop_
_entity.id
_entity.type
_entity.pdbx_description
1 polymer ?
#
loop_
_entity_poly.entity_id
_entity_poly.type
_entity_poly.pdbx_seq_one_letter_code
_entity_poly.pdbx_strand_id
1 'polypeptide(L)'
;MSDDESLRPRDHAEAIALFRAEIIGTLARRDFDHGELAAAMRALAAERYRPPGSSTVRQISVPTLERWLYAYRRGGLAALRPSRAPIAAVPAS
;
A
#
# COMPACT_ATOMS: atom_id res chain seq x y z
N MET A 1 -21.98 12.53 21.30
CA MET A 1 -20.58 12.10 21.06
C MET A 1 -20.58 10.65 20.60
N SER A 2 -20.89 10.41 19.32
CA SER A 2 -20.88 9.06 18.75
C SER A 2 -20.59 9.14 17.24
N ASP A 3 -19.39 9.61 16.90
CA ASP A 3 -18.84 9.62 15.53
C ASP A 3 -17.46 8.91 15.47
N ASP A 4 -17.11 8.11 16.49
CA ASP A 4 -15.82 7.41 16.54
C ASP A 4 -15.81 6.10 15.73
N GLU A 5 -16.98 5.49 15.51
CA GLU A 5 -17.08 4.20 14.82
C GLU A 5 -16.91 4.33 13.28
N SER A 6 -17.13 5.50 12.69
CA SER A 6 -17.07 5.70 11.24
C SER A 6 -15.65 5.77 10.67
N LEU A 7 -14.62 5.88 11.51
CA LEU A 7 -13.22 5.97 11.08
C LEU A 7 -12.49 4.63 11.07
N ARG A 8 -13.15 3.54 11.46
CA ARG A 8 -12.56 2.19 11.44
C ARG A 8 -12.73 1.55 10.05
N PRO A 9 -11.75 0.77 9.57
CA PRO A 9 -11.92 0.00 8.34
C PRO A 9 -13.12 -0.94 8.45
N ARG A 10 -13.97 -0.99 7.41
CA ARG A 10 -15.19 -1.82 7.39
C ARG A 10 -14.88 -3.30 7.26
N ASP A 11 -13.76 -3.64 6.61
CA ASP A 11 -13.30 -5.01 6.42
C ASP A 11 -11.77 -5.09 6.32
N HIS A 12 -11.23 -6.31 6.31
CA HIS A 12 -9.79 -6.55 6.24
C HIS A 12 -9.16 -6.02 4.93
N ALA A 13 -9.89 -6.05 3.82
CA ALA A 13 -9.39 -5.57 2.53
C ALA A 13 -9.29 -4.03 2.51
N GLU A 14 -10.21 -3.33 3.17
CA GLU A 14 -10.14 -1.90 3.42
C GLU A 14 -9.02 -1.57 4.39
N ALA A 15 -8.83 -2.34 5.46
CA ALA A 15 -7.69 -2.15 6.37
C ALA A 15 -6.35 -2.23 5.62
N ILE A 16 -6.21 -3.22 4.72
CA ILE A 16 -5.02 -3.32 3.84
C ILE A 16 -4.92 -2.12 2.89
N ALA A 17 -6.03 -1.68 2.29
CA ALA A 17 -6.02 -0.55 1.38
C ALA A 17 -5.59 0.75 2.07
N LEU A 18 -6.11 1.01 3.27
CA LEU A 18 -5.77 2.16 4.11
C LEU A 18 -4.29 2.10 4.53
N PHE A 19 -3.83 0.95 5.03
CA PHE A 19 -2.42 0.74 5.35
C PHE A 19 -1.48 1.05 4.17
N ARG A 20 -1.85 0.60 2.97
CA ARG A 20 -1.06 0.92 1.76
C ARG A 20 -1.08 2.41 1.47
N ALA A 21 -2.26 3.04 1.54
CA ALA A 21 -2.46 4.47 1.28
C ALA A 21 -1.69 5.35 2.26
N GLU A 22 -1.61 4.97 3.53
CA GLU A 22 -0.83 5.67 4.56
C GLU A 22 0.66 5.72 4.19
N ILE A 23 1.22 4.60 3.71
CA ILE A 23 2.63 4.51 3.33
C ILE A 23 2.94 5.38 2.10
N ILE A 24 2.10 5.30 1.05
CA ILE A 24 2.35 6.02 -0.20
C ILE A 24 1.76 7.44 -0.23
N GLY A 25 1.00 7.84 0.81
CA GLY A 25 0.14 9.02 0.76
C GLY A 25 0.93 10.31 0.52
N THR A 26 2.10 10.44 1.15
CA THR A 26 3.02 11.56 0.93
C THR A 26 3.54 11.60 -0.51
N LEU A 27 3.81 10.44 -1.11
CA LEU A 27 4.24 10.33 -2.52
C LEU A 27 3.11 10.62 -3.50
N ALA A 28 1.86 10.35 -3.11
CA ALA A 28 0.69 10.56 -3.95
C ALA A 28 0.26 12.04 -4.01
N ARG A 29 0.65 12.85 -3.01
CA ARG A 29 0.19 14.25 -2.84
C ARG A 29 1.25 15.30 -3.13
N ARG A 30 2.49 14.89 -3.36
CA ARG A 30 3.61 15.77 -3.69
C ARG A 30 4.00 15.59 -5.15
N ASP A 31 4.40 16.69 -5.76
CA ASP A 31 5.19 16.67 -6.98
C ASP A 31 6.66 16.42 -6.62
N PHE A 32 7.35 15.70 -7.50
CA PHE A 32 8.74 15.33 -7.32
C PHE A 32 9.50 15.70 -8.58
N ASP A 33 10.68 16.28 -8.39
CA ASP A 33 11.61 16.49 -9.49
C ASP A 33 12.30 15.16 -9.89
N HIS A 34 13.11 15.23 -10.95
CA HIS A 34 13.80 14.06 -11.46
C HIS A 34 14.68 13.40 -10.39
N GLY A 35 14.37 12.15 -10.04
CA GLY A 35 15.13 11.35 -9.08
C GLY A 35 14.68 11.48 -7.62
N GLU A 36 13.95 12.53 -7.24
CA GLU A 36 13.46 12.70 -5.87
C GLU A 36 12.43 11.63 -5.48
N LEU A 37 11.54 11.27 -6.41
CA LEU A 37 10.58 10.18 -6.20
C LEU A 37 11.30 8.86 -5.91
N ALA A 38 12.37 8.57 -6.64
CA ALA A 38 13.15 7.35 -6.44
C ALA A 38 13.88 7.36 -5.09
N ALA A 39 14.40 8.52 -4.66
CA ALA A 39 15.00 8.67 -3.33
C ALA A 39 13.95 8.47 -2.21
N ALA A 40 12.77 9.09 -2.34
CA ALA A 40 11.68 8.95 -1.38
C ALA A 40 11.16 7.50 -1.30
N MET A 41 11.04 6.81 -2.43
CA MET A 41 10.71 5.38 -2.48
C MET A 41 11.74 4.52 -1.74
N ARG A 42 13.05 4.79 -1.93
CA ARG A 42 14.11 4.07 -1.21
C ARG A 42 14.06 4.32 0.29
N ALA A 43 13.77 5.54 0.71
CA ALA A 43 13.59 5.88 2.12
C ALA A 43 12.44 5.05 2.73
N LEU A 44 11.26 5.06 2.10
CA LEU A 44 10.14 4.25 2.56
C LEU A 44 10.44 2.75 2.56
N ALA A 45 11.20 2.25 1.58
CA ALA A 45 11.57 0.84 1.51
C ALA A 45 12.55 0.39 2.61
N ALA A 46 13.32 1.33 3.18
CA ALA A 46 14.19 1.05 4.32
C ALA A 46 13.42 0.91 5.64
N GLU A 47 12.21 1.48 5.72
CA GLU A 47 11.37 1.43 6.92
C GLU A 47 10.66 0.07 7.10
N ARG A 48 10.30 -0.24 8.36
CA ARG A 48 9.61 -1.47 8.73
C ARG A 48 8.17 -1.14 9.14
N TYR A 49 7.22 -1.81 8.50
CA TYR A 49 5.81 -1.61 8.74
C TYR A 49 5.18 -2.86 9.33
N ARG A 50 4.16 -2.69 10.19
CA ARG A 50 3.30 -3.77 10.67
C ARG A 50 2.00 -3.78 9.86
N PRO A 51 1.80 -4.75 8.94
CA PRO A 51 0.57 -4.86 8.19
C PRO A 51 -0.62 -5.21 9.10
N PRO A 52 -1.84 -4.78 8.75
CA PRO A 52 -3.05 -5.19 9.45
C PRO A 52 -3.17 -6.72 9.55
N GLY A 53 -3.47 -7.23 10.74
CA GLY A 53 -3.60 -8.67 11.01
C GLY A 53 -2.28 -9.45 11.06
N SER A 54 -1.12 -8.79 10.96
CA SER A 54 0.19 -9.45 11.08
C SER A 54 0.85 -9.16 12.44
N SER A 55 1.42 -10.19 13.05
CA SER A 55 2.24 -10.08 14.26
C SER A 55 3.68 -9.60 13.98
N THR A 56 4.12 -9.64 12.72
CA THR A 56 5.51 -9.37 12.32
C THR A 56 5.63 -8.08 11.51
N VAL A 57 6.75 -7.37 11.70
CA VAL A 57 7.11 -6.21 10.88
C VAL A 57 7.91 -6.61 9.66
N ARG A 58 7.69 -5.94 8.52
CA ARG A 58 8.43 -6.18 7.28
C ARG A 58 8.72 -4.88 6.54
N GLN A 59 9.80 -4.91 5.74
CA GLN A 59 10.07 -3.88 4.74
C GLN A 59 9.21 -4.14 3.50
N ILE A 60 8.88 -3.08 2.77
CA ILE A 60 8.16 -3.16 1.49
C ILE A 60 9.13 -2.74 0.39
N SER A 61 9.29 -3.57 -0.63
CA SER A 61 10.22 -3.28 -1.72
C SER A 61 9.76 -2.10 -2.57
N VAL A 62 10.71 -1.34 -3.14
CA VAL A 62 10.43 -0.22 -4.05
C VAL A 62 9.46 -0.58 -5.17
N PRO A 63 9.60 -1.71 -5.91
CA PRO A 63 8.65 -2.07 -6.95
C PRO A 63 7.22 -2.31 -6.44
N THR A 64 7.07 -2.71 -5.17
CA THR A 64 5.75 -2.88 -4.55
C THR A 64 5.12 -1.53 -4.21
N LEU A 65 5.91 -0.60 -3.67
CA LEU A 65 5.47 0.77 -3.40
C LEU A 65 5.06 1.49 -4.69
N GLU A 66 5.82 1.33 -5.77
CA GLU A 66 5.49 1.86 -7.10
C GLU A 66 4.15 1.30 -7.60
N ARG A 67 3.94 -0.02 -7.52
CA ARG A 67 2.66 -0.64 -7.90
C ARG A 67 1.50 -0.03 -7.13
N TRP A 68 1.64 0.20 -5.83
CA TRP A 68 0.61 0.83 -5.02
C TRP A 68 0.39 2.29 -5.43
N LEU A 69 1.46 3.07 -5.61
CA LEU A 69 1.37 4.47 -6.01
C LEU A 69 0.62 4.63 -7.34
N TYR A 70 0.98 3.84 -8.34
CA TYR A 70 0.32 3.89 -9.64
C TYR A 70 -1.11 3.33 -9.59
N ALA A 71 -1.39 2.30 -8.80
CA ALA A 71 -2.76 1.83 -8.60
C ALA A 71 -3.64 2.91 -7.97
N TYR A 72 -3.14 3.57 -6.92
CA TYR A 72 -3.85 4.65 -6.23
C TYR A 72 -4.09 5.86 -7.14
N ARG A 73 -3.09 6.29 -7.92
CA ARG A 73 -3.25 7.38 -8.89
C ARG A 73 -4.31 7.08 -9.96
N ARG A 74 -4.52 5.81 -10.32
CA ARG A 74 -5.51 5.42 -11.33
C ARG A 74 -6.91 5.18 -10.78
N GLY A 75 -7.03 4.64 -9.56
CA GLY A 75 -8.32 4.14 -9.04
C GLY A 75 -8.56 4.41 -7.56
N GLY A 76 -7.79 5.32 -6.96
CA GLY A 76 -7.92 5.73 -5.57
C GLY A 76 -7.75 4.56 -4.58
N LEU A 77 -8.39 4.68 -3.43
CA LEU A 77 -8.31 3.69 -2.35
C LEU A 77 -8.81 2.30 -2.77
N ALA A 78 -9.84 2.24 -3.63
CA ALA A 78 -10.40 0.98 -4.11
C ALA A 78 -9.35 0.13 -4.85
N ALA A 79 -8.47 0.77 -5.63
CA ALA A 79 -7.38 0.10 -6.35
C ALA A 79 -6.26 -0.45 -5.45
N LEU A 80 -6.24 -0.06 -4.16
CA LEU A 80 -5.29 -0.58 -3.17
C LEU A 80 -5.81 -1.79 -2.41
N ARG A 81 -7.06 -2.21 -2.62
CA ARG A 81 -7.56 -3.45 -2.02
C ARG A 81 -6.71 -4.64 -2.52
N PRO A 82 -6.47 -5.68 -1.70
CA PRO A 82 -5.74 -6.85 -2.13
C PRO A 82 -6.47 -7.50 -3.32
N SER A 83 -5.81 -7.56 -4.47
CA SER A 83 -6.29 -8.41 -5.56
C SER A 83 -6.07 -9.84 -5.12
N ARG A 84 -7.15 -10.62 -5.05
CA ARG A 84 -7.09 -12.08 -4.94
C ARG A 84 -6.61 -12.61 -6.29
N ALA A 85 -5.34 -12.39 -6.62
CA ALA A 85 -4.74 -13.07 -7.75
C ALA A 85 -4.68 -14.56 -7.37
N PRO A 86 -5.31 -15.47 -8.14
CA PRO A 86 -5.04 -16.88 -7.94
C PRO A 86 -3.53 -17.06 -8.14
N ILE A 87 -2.89 -17.73 -7.18
CA ILE A 87 -1.58 -18.35 -7.39
C ILE A 87 -1.67 -19.07 -8.73
N ALA A 88 -0.95 -18.56 -9.74
CA ALA A 88 -0.90 -19.24 -11.03
C ALA A 88 -0.39 -20.66 -10.75
N ALA A 89 -1.24 -21.65 -10.99
CA ALA A 89 -0.84 -23.04 -10.93
C ALA A 89 0.33 -23.19 -11.92
N VAL A 90 1.49 -23.55 -11.40
CA VAL A 90 2.64 -23.94 -12.22
C VAL A 90 2.17 -25.17 -13.00
N PRO A 91 2.16 -25.17 -14.36
CA PRO A 91 1.83 -26.37 -15.10
C PRO A 91 2.92 -27.41 -14.82
N ALA A 92 2.51 -28.58 -14.34
CA ALA A 92 3.39 -29.74 -14.26
C ALA A 92 3.83 -30.09 -15.69
N SER A 93 5.15 -30.13 -15.91
CA SER A 93 5.77 -30.79 -17.05
C SER A 93 5.63 -32.30 -16.95
#